data_AF-B0CC17-F1
#
_entry.id   AF-B0CC17-F1
#
_cell.length_a   1.000
_cell.length_b   1.000
_cell.length_c   1.000
_cell.angle_alpha   90.00
_cell.angle_beta   90.00
_cell.angle_gamma   90.00
#
_symmetry.space_group_name_H-M   'P 1'
#
loop_
_entity.id
_entity.type
_entity.pdbx_description
1 polymer ?
#
loop_
_entity_poly.entity_id
_entity_poly.type
_entity_poly.pdbx_seq_one_letter_code
_entity_poly.pdbx_strand_id
1 'polypeptide(L)'
;MIFDHLRQFRQTLYSCFGASKDALFELMDAVLMSPSLRSFVCLSQHPIFRRQWSSTYSALHDGRIHRAKLHRYLGFAEKVN
;
A
#
# COMPACT_ATOMS: atom_id res chain seq x y z
N MET A 1 -3.36 -23.44 -1.71
CA MET A 1 -2.70 -23.07 -2.99
C MET A 1 -2.91 -21.60 -3.36
N ILE A 2 -4.08 -21.13 -3.81
CA ILE A 2 -4.23 -19.71 -4.21
C ILE A 2 -4.12 -18.70 -3.04
N PHE A 3 -4.69 -19.04 -1.88
CA PHE A 3 -4.60 -18.20 -0.68
C PHE A 3 -3.17 -18.06 -0.17
N ASP A 4 -2.35 -19.10 -0.31
CA ASP A 4 -0.94 -19.08 0.10
C ASP A 4 -0.13 -18.14 -0.80
N HIS A 5 -0.38 -18.18 -2.12
CA HIS A 5 0.22 -17.24 -3.07
C HIS A 5 -0.18 -15.79 -2.77
N LEU A 6 -1.46 -15.52 -2.50
CA LEU A 6 -1.93 -14.18 -2.13
C LEU A 6 -1.33 -13.71 -0.81
N ARG A 7 -1.20 -14.60 0.17
CA ARG A 7 -0.55 -14.30 1.46
C ARG A 7 0.92 -13.95 1.26
N GLN A 8 1.64 -14.73 0.46
CA GLN A 8 3.05 -14.52 0.19
C GLN A 8 3.29 -13.25 -0.62
N PHE A 9 2.44 -12.97 -1.62
CA PHE A 9 2.43 -11.70 -2.34
C PHE A 9 2.27 -10.53 -1.37
N ARG A 10 1.27 -10.61 -0.46
CA ARG A 10 1.00 -9.57 0.53
C ARG A 10 2.19 -9.32 1.46
N GLN A 11 2.79 -10.39 1.99
CA GLN A 11 3.96 -10.31 2.87
C GLN A 11 5.17 -9.71 2.14
N THR A 12 5.38 -10.10 0.88
CA THR A 12 6.49 -9.59 0.06
C THR A 12 6.32 -8.10 -0.22
N LEU A 13 5.13 -7.68 -0.62
CA LEU A 13 4.81 -6.28 -0.89
C LEU A 13 4.93 -5.42 0.37
N TYR A 14 4.41 -5.91 1.50
CA TYR A 14 4.54 -5.26 2.79
C TYR A 14 6.02 -5.11 3.24
N SER A 15 6.90 -6.04 2.88
CA SER A 15 8.35 -5.93 3.12
C SER A 15 9.05 -4.84 2.29
N CYS A 16 8.37 -4.28 1.29
CA CYS A 16 8.88 -3.17 0.49
C CYS A 16 8.60 -1.81 1.15
N PHE A 17 7.70 -1.76 2.13
CA PHE A 17 7.37 -0.54 2.86
C PHE A 17 8.34 -0.31 4.01
N GLY A 18 8.73 0.96 4.19
CA GLY A 18 9.62 1.43 5.26
C GLY A 18 8.83 1.99 6.43
N ALA A 19 9.08 3.25 6.78
CA ALA A 19 8.31 3.94 7.82
C ALA A 19 6.81 4.00 7.48
N SER A 20 5.98 3.97 8.52
CA SER A 20 4.51 4.00 8.41
C SER A 20 3.91 2.88 7.54
N LYS A 21 4.61 1.74 7.39
CA LYS A 21 4.20 0.61 6.53
C LYS A 21 2.77 0.15 6.73
N ASP A 22 2.26 0.12 7.96
CA ASP A 22 0.90 -0.34 8.23
C ASP A 22 -0.14 0.64 7.67
N ALA A 23 0.05 1.93 7.95
CA ALA A 23 -0.86 2.96 7.50
C ALA A 23 -0.80 3.12 5.97
N LEU A 24 0.38 2.97 5.36
CA LEU A 24 0.52 2.89 3.90
C LEU A 24 -0.19 1.68 3.31
N PHE A 25 -0.06 0.51 3.94
CA PHE A 25 -0.68 -0.72 3.46
C PHE A 25 -2.21 -0.65 3.55
N GLU A 26 -2.75 -0.20 4.69
CA GLU A 26 -4.20 0.02 4.85
C GLU A 26 -4.73 1.11 3.90
N LEU A 27 -3.95 2.17 3.65
CA LEU A 27 -4.32 3.22 2.70
C LEU A 27 -4.37 2.69 1.26
N MET A 28 -3.41 1.85 0.88
CA MET A 28 -3.41 1.19 -0.43
C MET A 28 -4.65 0.29 -0.60
N ASP A 29 -4.98 -0.52 0.41
CA ASP A 29 -6.19 -1.36 0.37
C ASP A 29 -7.46 -0.50 0.28
N ALA A 30 -7.54 0.61 1.02
CA ALA A 30 -8.66 1.55 0.93
C ALA A 30 -8.79 2.19 -0.46
N VAL A 31 -7.67 2.51 -1.11
CA VAL A 31 -7.63 3.02 -2.49
C VAL A 31 -8.12 1.97 -3.49
N LEU A 32 -7.65 0.72 -3.37
CA LEU A 32 -8.02 -0.38 -4.28
C LEU A 32 -9.49 -0.78 -4.16
N MET A 33 -10.08 -0.59 -2.98
CA MET A 33 -11.46 -0.99 -2.68
C MET A 33 -12.44 0.17 -2.82
N SER A 34 -11.94 1.40 -2.97
CA SER A 34 -12.79 2.56 -3.21
C SER A 34 -13.11 2.67 -4.71
N PRO A 35 -14.39 2.80 -5.10
CA PRO A 35 -14.79 3.00 -6.48
C PRO A 35 -14.37 4.37 -7.04
N SER A 36 -14.06 5.34 -6.17
CA SER A 36 -13.60 6.66 -6.60
C SER A 36 -12.75 7.34 -5.52
N LEU A 37 -11.66 7.99 -5.93
CA LEU A 37 -10.78 8.75 -5.04
C LEU A 37 -11.25 10.21 -4.94
N ARG A 38 -12.12 10.50 -3.97
CA ARG A 38 -12.66 11.86 -3.78
C ARG A 38 -11.77 12.75 -2.92
N SER A 39 -11.16 12.20 -1.87
CA SER A 39 -10.23 12.91 -0.98
C SER A 39 -9.55 11.93 -0.02
N PHE A 40 -8.43 12.35 0.58
CA PHE A 40 -7.78 11.60 1.66
C PHE A 40 -8.69 11.42 2.88
N VAL A 41 -9.60 12.38 3.12
CA VAL A 41 -10.69 12.28 4.09
C VAL A 41 -11.53 11.05 3.89
N CYS A 42 -11.99 10.89 2.64
CA CYS A 42 -12.92 9.85 2.31
C CYS A 42 -12.24 8.47 2.45
N LEU A 43 -10.94 8.41 2.14
CA LEU A 43 -10.13 7.20 2.29
C LEU A 43 -9.89 6.84 3.75
N SER A 44 -9.64 7.82 4.64
CA SER A 44 -9.45 7.53 6.07
C SER A 44 -10.74 7.06 6.75
N GLN A 45 -11.91 7.32 6.15
CA GLN A 45 -13.21 6.85 6.62
C GLN A 45 -13.62 5.51 6.00
N HIS A 46 -12.81 4.96 5.09
CA HIS A 46 -13.12 3.68 4.47
C HIS A 46 -13.06 2.56 5.53
N PRO A 47 -14.00 1.61 5.59
CA PRO A 47 -14.05 0.57 6.64
C PRO A 47 -12.81 -0.34 6.68
N ILE A 48 -12.03 -0.34 5.60
CA ILE A 48 -10.78 -1.10 5.48
C ILE A 48 -9.60 -0.36 6.13
N PHE A 49 -9.68 0.97 6.21
CA PHE A 49 -8.71 1.80 6.90
C PHE A 49 -9.07 1.84 8.39
N ARG A 50 -8.32 1.12 9.22
CA ARG A 50 -8.65 0.94 10.65
C ARG A 50 -8.04 2.03 11.53
N ARG A 51 -7.21 2.89 10.96
CA ARG A 51 -6.45 3.92 11.66
C ARG A 51 -7.16 5.27 11.62
N GLN A 52 -6.69 6.18 12.46
CA GLN A 52 -7.22 7.55 12.49
C GLN A 52 -6.78 8.34 11.26
N TRP A 53 -7.57 9.35 10.91
CA TRP A 53 -7.27 10.33 9.86
C TRP A 53 -5.81 10.80 9.83
N SER A 54 -5.23 11.14 10.98
CA SER A 54 -3.86 11.67 11.07
C SER A 54 -2.84 10.68 10.54
N SER A 55 -3.11 9.38 10.68
CA SER A 55 -2.26 8.31 10.16
C SER A 55 -2.23 8.28 8.63
N THR A 56 -3.26 8.76 7.94
CA THR A 56 -3.25 8.88 6.47
C THR A 56 -2.20 9.91 6.03
N TYR A 57 -2.13 11.05 6.71
CA TYR A 57 -1.13 12.08 6.41
C TYR A 57 0.28 11.61 6.80
N SER A 58 0.47 11.00 7.97
CA SER A 58 1.75 10.42 8.35
C SER A 58 2.18 9.31 7.40
N ALA A 59 1.25 8.50 6.88
CA ALA A 59 1.56 7.50 5.87
C ALA A 59 2.03 8.12 4.56
N LEU A 60 1.43 9.22 4.12
CA LEU A 60 1.83 9.88 2.88
C LEU A 60 3.11 10.70 3.04
N HIS A 61 3.32 11.30 4.20
CA HIS A 61 4.47 12.15 4.51
C HIS A 61 5.73 11.32 4.84
N ASP A 62 5.62 10.43 5.82
CA ASP A 62 6.73 9.62 6.32
C ASP A 62 6.88 8.31 5.55
N GLY A 63 5.83 7.92 4.82
CA GLY A 63 5.80 6.68 4.06
C GLY A 63 6.94 6.58 3.07
N ARG A 64 7.74 5.51 3.23
CA ARG A 64 8.77 5.16 2.27
C ARG A 64 8.44 3.85 1.60
N ILE A 65 8.55 3.81 0.28
CA ILE A 65 8.41 2.60 -0.52
C ILE A 65 9.75 2.35 -1.20
N HIS A 66 10.34 1.19 -0.97
CA HIS A 66 11.56 0.76 -1.66
C HIS A 66 11.24 0.41 -3.11
N ARG A 67 11.14 1.43 -3.97
CA ARG A 67 10.71 1.29 -5.38
C ARG A 67 11.49 0.23 -6.15
N ALA A 68 12.82 0.22 -6.04
CA ALA A 68 13.65 -0.78 -6.71
C ALA A 68 13.30 -2.22 -6.28
N LYS A 69 13.06 -2.44 -4.99
CA LYS A 69 12.63 -3.72 -4.44
C LYS A 69 11.23 -4.09 -4.93
N LEU A 70 10.29 -3.13 -4.92
CA LEU A 70 8.94 -3.31 -5.43
C LEU A 70 8.91 -3.68 -6.92
N HIS A 71 9.63 -2.95 -7.76
CA HIS A 71 9.69 -3.20 -9.21
C HIS A 71 10.27 -4.57 -9.52
N ARG A 72 11.31 -4.99 -8.79
CA ARG A 72 11.88 -6.34 -8.91
C ARG A 72 10.83 -7.42 -8.62
N TYR A 73 10.04 -7.26 -7.56
CA TYR A 73 9.02 -8.26 -7.20
C TYR A 73 7.82 -8.27 -8.15
N LEU A 74 7.45 -7.12 -8.70
CA LEU A 74 6.36 -7.02 -9.65
C LEU A 74 6.77 -7.33 -11.09
N GLY A 75 8.03 -7.69 -11.35
CA GLY A 75 8.52 -8.00 -12.68
C GLY A 75 8.67 -6.79 -13.61
N PHE A 76 8.66 -5.56 -13.09
CA PHE A 76 8.90 -4.32 -13.86
C PHE A 76 10.39 -4.12 -14.22
N ALA A 77 11.17 -5.21 -14.34
CA ALA A 77 12.60 -5.17 -14.63
C ALA A 77 12.94 -5.04 -16.12
N GLU A 78 11.95 -4.97 -17.03
CA GLU A 78 12.20 -4.78 -18.46
C GLU A 78 11.32 -3.66 -19.04
N LYS A 79 11.94 -2.83 -19.88
CA LYS A 79 11.44 -1.60 -20.54
C LYS A 79 11.69 -0.27 -19.82
N VAL A 80 12.96 -0.01 -19.50
CA VAL A 80 13.56 1.31 -19.79
C VAL A 80 14.93 1.06 -20.41
N ASN A 81 14.92 0.76 -21.71
CA ASN A 81 15.99 1.04 -22.65
C ASN A 81 15.34 1.84 -23.79
#